data_AF-A0A941M3P6-F1
#
_entry.id   AF-A0A941M3P6-F1
#
_cell.length_a   1.000
_cell.length_b   1.000
_cell.length_c   1.000
_cell.angle_alpha   90.00
_cell.angle_beta   90.00
_cell.angle_gamma   90.00
#
_symmetry.space_group_name_H-M   'P 1'
#
loop_
_entity.id
_entity.type
_entity.pdbx_description
1 polymer ?
#
loop_
_entity_poly.entity_id
_entity_poly.type
_entity_poly.pdbx_seq_one_letter_code
_entity_poly.pdbx_strand_id
1 'polypeptide(L)'
;MTESSPSSSDPLKPQVGGIAADRLKSFIERLERLEVEKAQLQDFVKDVFDEAKSAGFDVKVIRQILKLRKQDAETLAEQEELLDLYKHALGMI
;
A
#
# COMPACT_ATOMS: atom_id res chain seq x y z
N MET A 1 -15.49 54.75 33.77
CA MET A 1 -14.31 54.72 32.86
C MET A 1 -13.51 53.50 33.29
N THR A 2 -13.86 52.30 32.77
CA THR A 2 -13.26 51.68 31.56
C THR A 2 -11.79 51.32 31.85
N GLU A 3 -11.29 50.08 31.79
CA GLU A 3 -11.63 48.80 31.15
C GLU A 3 -10.86 47.70 31.92
N SER A 4 -11.41 46.52 32.21
CA SER A 4 -11.46 45.33 31.33
C SER A 4 -10.07 44.81 30.91
N SER A 5 -9.69 43.66 31.48
CA SER A 5 -8.70 42.63 31.10
C SER A 5 -8.31 42.53 29.60
N PRO A 6 -7.13 41.98 29.21
CA PRO A 6 -6.74 40.61 29.58
C PRO A 6 -5.26 40.28 29.80
N SER A 7 -5.05 39.46 30.83
CA SER A 7 -4.00 38.44 30.89
C SER A 7 -4.12 37.50 29.69
N SER A 8 -3.11 37.44 28.83
CA SER A 8 -2.87 36.34 27.88
C SER A 8 -1.48 36.45 27.27
N SER A 9 -0.44 36.22 28.08
CA SER A 9 0.88 35.86 27.54
C SER A 9 1.17 34.43 27.98
N ASP A 10 0.57 33.48 27.28
CA ASP A 10 0.95 32.07 27.36
C ASP A 10 2.05 31.84 26.28
N PRO A 11 3.34 31.76 26.65
CA PRO A 11 4.44 31.80 25.69
C PRO A 11 4.78 30.42 25.08
N LEU A 12 3.86 29.45 25.14
CA LEU A 12 4.10 28.07 24.72
C LEU A 12 3.14 27.57 23.63
N LYS A 13 2.74 28.42 22.68
CA LYS A 13 2.32 27.92 21.37
C LYS A 13 3.56 27.86 20.48
N PRO A 14 4.06 26.67 20.11
CA PRO A 14 5.13 26.59 19.14
C PRO A 14 4.62 27.26 17.87
N GLN A 15 5.25 28.39 17.54
CA GLN A 15 5.00 29.11 16.31
C GLN A 15 5.55 28.23 15.19
N VAL A 16 4.75 27.26 14.75
CA VAL A 16 4.97 26.48 13.53
C VAL A 16 4.73 27.43 12.37
N GLY A 17 5.61 28.43 12.27
CA GLY A 17 5.43 29.63 11.47
C GLY A 17 5.49 29.30 9.99
N GLY A 18 4.44 29.70 9.26
CA GLY A 18 4.36 29.89 7.81
C GLY A 18 5.01 28.79 6.96
N ILE A 19 6.32 28.87 6.77
CA ILE A 19 7.12 28.00 5.90
C ILE A 19 6.96 26.51 6.27
N ALA A 20 6.90 26.18 7.56
CA ALA A 20 6.70 24.79 8.01
C ALA A 20 5.28 24.28 7.68
N ALA A 21 4.28 25.18 7.77
CA ALA A 21 2.89 24.86 7.42
C ALA A 21 2.69 24.74 5.90
N ASP A 22 3.32 25.60 5.09
CA ASP A 22 3.25 25.55 3.62
C ASP A 22 3.89 24.28 3.06
N ARG A 23 5.04 23.89 3.62
CA ARG A 23 5.72 22.64 3.24
C ARG A 23 4.89 21.41 3.64
N LEU A 24 4.29 21.42 4.83
CA LEU A 24 3.38 20.35 5.27
C LEU A 24 2.15 20.25 4.33
N LYS A 25 1.53 21.39 4.00
CA LYS A 25 0.41 21.45 3.06
C LYS A 25 0.79 20.88 1.69
N SER A 26 1.95 21.23 1.17
CA SER A 26 2.46 20.68 -0.09
C SER A 26 2.64 19.16 -0.06
N PHE A 27 3.11 18.59 1.06
CA PHE A 27 3.19 17.13 1.21
C PHE A 27 1.81 16.48 1.25
N ILE A 28 0.86 17.05 2.01
CA ILE A 28 -0.52 16.53 2.12
C ILE A 28 -1.19 16.51 0.74
N GLU A 29 -1.18 17.64 0.02
CA GLU A 29 -1.81 17.74 -1.30
C GLU A 29 -1.21 16.74 -2.31
N ARG A 30 0.10 16.48 -2.23
CA ARG A 30 0.75 15.47 -3.09
C ARG A 30 0.33 14.05 -2.72
N LEU A 31 0.24 13.74 -1.43
CA LEU A 31 -0.19 12.43 -0.95
C LEU A 31 -1.66 12.16 -1.28
N GLU A 32 -2.54 13.15 -1.13
CA GLU A 32 -3.96 13.03 -1.50
C GLU A 32 -4.13 12.72 -2.98
N ARG A 33 -3.38 13.41 -3.86
CA ARG A 33 -3.38 13.08 -5.30
C ARG A 33 -2.92 11.65 -5.56
N LEU A 34 -1.82 11.22 -4.92
CA LEU A 34 -1.31 9.86 -5.06
C LEU A 34 -2.29 8.80 -4.54
N GLU A 35 -3.03 9.06 -3.46
CA GLU A 35 -4.06 8.14 -2.97
C GLU A 35 -5.25 8.04 -3.92
N VAL A 36 -5.64 9.13 -4.59
CA VAL A 36 -6.66 9.07 -5.65
C VAL A 36 -6.18 8.25 -6.84
N GLU A 37 -4.95 8.49 -7.33
CA GLU A 37 -4.36 7.73 -8.44
C GLU A 37 -4.24 6.23 -8.09
N LYS A 38 -3.82 5.92 -6.85
CA LYS A 38 -3.73 4.56 -6.35
C LYS A 38 -5.10 3.88 -6.27
N ALA A 39 -6.14 4.58 -5.84
CA ALA A 39 -7.50 4.05 -5.83
C ALA A 39 -7.98 3.73 -7.25
N GLN A 40 -7.76 4.62 -8.22
CA GLN A 40 -8.08 4.38 -9.63
C GLN A 40 -7.33 3.16 -10.18
N LEU A 41 -6.04 3.02 -9.88
CA LEU A 41 -5.25 1.84 -10.26
C LEU A 41 -5.78 0.55 -9.63
N GLN A 42 -6.24 0.61 -8.38
CA GLN A 42 -6.86 -0.54 -7.72
C GLN A 42 -8.16 -0.95 -8.39
N ASP A 43 -8.98 0.00 -8.83
CA ASP A 43 -10.20 -0.26 -9.59
C ASP A 43 -9.88 -0.92 -10.93
N PHE A 44 -8.91 -0.41 -11.69
CA PHE A 44 -8.46 -1.05 -12.93
C PHE A 44 -7.95 -2.48 -12.71
N VAL A 45 -7.20 -2.73 -11.63
CA VAL A 45 -6.75 -4.08 -11.27
C VAL A 45 -7.94 -5.00 -10.96
N LYS A 46 -8.97 -4.49 -10.29
CA LYS A 46 -10.18 -5.25 -10.00
C LYS A 46 -10.94 -5.60 -11.27
N ASP A 47 -11.10 -4.65 -12.19
CA ASP A 47 -11.79 -4.87 -13.46
C ASP A 47 -11.12 -6.00 -14.28
N VAL A 48 -9.78 -6.05 -14.31
CA VAL A 48 -9.04 -7.15 -14.96
C VAL A 48 -9.32 -8.51 -14.30
N PHE A 49 -9.42 -8.56 -12.97
CA PHE A 49 -9.78 -9.79 -12.27
C PHE A 49 -11.24 -10.21 -12.56
N ASP A 50 -12.15 -9.25 -12.65
CA ASP A 50 -13.56 -9.52 -12.96
C ASP A 50 -13.75 -9.96 -14.43
N GLU A 51 -12.96 -9.41 -15.36
CA GLU A 51 -12.86 -9.89 -16.74
C GLU A 51 -12.34 -11.34 -16.79
N ALA A 52 -11.23 -11.62 -16.11
CA ALA A 52 -10.67 -12.98 -16.06
C ALA A 52 -11.67 -13.99 -15.47
N LYS A 53 -12.41 -13.59 -14.42
CA LYS A 53 -13.48 -14.41 -13.84
C LYS A 53 -14.60 -14.67 -14.86
N SER A 54 -15.02 -13.65 -15.59
CA SER A 54 -16.07 -13.74 -16.60
C SER A 54 -15.65 -14.59 -17.80
N ALA A 55 -14.35 -14.61 -18.12
CA ALA A 55 -13.75 -15.50 -19.11
C ALA A 55 -13.56 -16.95 -18.62
N GLY A 56 -13.90 -17.26 -17.36
CA GLY A 56 -13.87 -18.61 -16.80
C GLY A 56 -12.58 -19.00 -16.08
N PHE A 57 -11.67 -18.06 -15.82
CA PHE A 57 -10.44 -18.35 -15.08
C PHE A 57 -10.62 -18.29 -13.56
N ASP A 58 -9.87 -19.11 -12.82
CA ASP A 58 -9.81 -19.03 -11.36
C ASP A 58 -8.90 -17.87 -10.92
N VAL A 59 -9.53 -16.80 -10.44
CA VAL A 59 -8.85 -15.60 -9.93
C VAL A 59 -7.90 -15.89 -8.76
N LYS A 60 -8.16 -16.90 -7.93
CA LYS A 60 -7.25 -17.28 -6.82
C LYS A 60 -5.95 -17.84 -7.37
N VAL A 61 -6.03 -18.69 -8.39
CA VAL A 61 -4.86 -19.26 -9.07
C VAL A 61 -4.06 -18.15 -9.76
N ILE A 62 -4.72 -17.20 -10.44
CA ILE A 62 -4.04 -16.04 -11.04
C ILE A 62 -3.27 -15.24 -9.98
N ARG A 63 -3.88 -14.97 -8.81
CA ARG A 63 -3.19 -14.27 -7.70
C ARG A 63 -1.98 -15.04 -7.19
N GLN A 64 -2.07 -16.36 -7.09
CA GLN A 64 -0.94 -17.20 -6.72
C GLN A 64 0.18 -17.09 -7.75
N ILE A 65 -0.13 -17.16 -9.05
CA ILE A 65 0.85 -16.96 -10.13
C ILE A 65 1.51 -15.58 -10.03
N LEU A 66 0.73 -14.51 -9.84
CA LEU A 66 1.28 -13.15 -9.67
C LEU A 66 2.20 -13.05 -8.45
N LYS A 67 1.89 -13.76 -7.36
CA LYS A 67 2.77 -13.82 -6.17
C LYS A 67 4.07 -14.55 -6.48
N LEU A 68 3.99 -15.73 -7.12
CA LEU A 68 5.16 -16.50 -7.54
C LEU A 68 6.04 -15.65 -8.46
N ARG A 69 5.47 -15.00 -9.48
CA ARG A 69 6.21 -14.16 -10.43
C ARG A 69 6.87 -12.92 -9.83
N LYS A 70 6.49 -12.50 -8.61
CA LYS A 70 7.15 -11.41 -7.88
C LYS A 70 8.35 -11.90 -7.06
N GLN A 71 8.45 -13.20 -6.81
CA GLN A 71 9.59 -13.79 -6.13
C GLN A 71 10.77 -13.91 -7.11
N ASP A 72 11.96 -13.88 -6.55
CA ASP A 72 13.18 -14.11 -7.30
C ASP A 72 13.24 -15.54 -7.85
N ALA A 73 13.74 -15.70 -9.07
CA ALA A 73 13.70 -16.98 -9.78
C ALA A 73 14.57 -18.06 -9.12
N GLU A 74 15.71 -17.67 -8.54
CA GLU A 74 16.61 -18.58 -7.82
C GLU A 74 15.93 -19.04 -6.51
N THR A 75 15.33 -18.09 -5.78
CA THR A 75 14.55 -18.40 -4.57
C THR A 75 13.39 -19.35 -4.84
N LEU A 76 12.70 -19.21 -5.98
CA LEU A 76 11.64 -20.13 -6.38
C LEU A 76 12.16 -21.53 -6.68
N ALA A 77 13.26 -21.64 -7.42
CA ALA A 77 13.85 -22.92 -7.78
C ALA A 77 14.30 -23.70 -6.53
N GLU A 78 14.97 -23.04 -5.59
CA GLU A 78 15.35 -23.64 -4.30
C GLU A 78 14.13 -24.13 -3.51
N GLN A 79 13.06 -23.32 -3.46
CA GLN A 79 11.82 -23.71 -2.78
C GLN A 79 11.15 -24.91 -3.44
N GLU A 80 11.11 -24.96 -4.78
CA GLU A 80 10.55 -26.08 -5.52
C GLU A 80 11.32 -27.38 -5.28
N GLU A 81 12.66 -27.32 -5.29
CA GLU A 81 13.52 -28.49 -5.02
C GLU A 81 13.34 -29.04 -3.61
N LEU A 82 13.31 -28.16 -2.60
CA LEU A 82 13.04 -28.55 -1.22
C LEU A 82 11.65 -29.16 -1.04
N LEU A 83 10.65 -28.58 -1.71
CA LEU A 83 9.27 -29.04 -1.63
C LEU A 83 9.11 -30.41 -2.29
N ASP A 84 9.78 -30.65 -3.41
CA ASP A 84 9.82 -31.95 -4.08
C ASP A 84 10.49 -33.02 -3.21
N LEU A 85 11.65 -32.70 -2.61
CA LEU A 85 12.34 -33.58 -1.66
C LEU A 85 11.43 -34.00 -0.50
N TYR A 86 10.69 -33.05 0.09
CA TYR A 86 9.78 -33.35 1.19
C TYR A 86 8.56 -34.14 0.75
N LYS A 87 8.00 -33.87 -0.42
CA LYS A 87 6.90 -34.68 -0.98
C LYS A 87 7.33 -36.13 -1.22
N HIS A 88 8.54 -36.34 -1.74
CA HIS A 88 9.08 -37.69 -1.92
C HIS A 88 9.24 -38.39 -0.55
N ALA A 89 9.81 -37.71 0.45
CA ALA A 89 9.96 -38.27 1.79
C ALA A 89 8.62 -38.62 2.45
N LEU A 90 7.55 -37.90 2.11
CA LEU A 90 6.18 -38.14 2.60
C LEU A 90 5.37 -39.11 1.73
N GLY A 91 5.93 -39.61 0.61
CA GLY A 91 5.21 -40.50 -0.32
C GLY A 91 4.02 -39.83 -1.03
N MET A 92 4.10 -38.50 -1.22
CA MET A 92 3.06 -37.71 -1.88
C MET A 92 3.23 -37.61 -3.41
N ILE A 93 4.30 -38.21 -3.94
CA ILE A 93 4.62 -38.37 -5.37
C ILE A 93 5.02 -39.83 -5.59
#